data_AF-A0A2P5BA98-F1
#
_entry.id   AF-A0A2P5BA98-F1
#
_cell.length_a   1.000
_cell.length_b   1.000
_cell.length_c   1.000
_cell.angle_alpha   90.00
_cell.angle_beta   90.00
_cell.angle_gamma   90.00
#
_symmetry.space_group_name_H-M   'P 1'
#
loop_
_entity.id
_entity.type
_entity.pdbx_description
1 polymer ?
#
loop_
_entity_poly.entity_id
_entity_poly.type
_entity_poly.pdbx_seq_one_letter_code
_entity_poly.pdbx_strand_id
1 'polypeptide(L)' 'MGPNKASEPDRFHAILFQKHWEVVGRLVSKACLAVLNGGKSIKAINNTNVVLIPKKKHPEV' A
#
# COMPACT_ATOMS: atom_id res chain seq x y z
N MET A 1 3.16 -2.90 10.32
CA MET A 1 2.05 -3.11 9.36
C MET A 1 1.54 -4.54 9.56
N GLY A 2 0.29 -4.74 9.99
CA GLY A 2 -0.22 -6.09 10.25
C GLY A 2 -0.46 -6.85 8.94
N PRO A 3 -0.20 -8.16 8.87
CA PRO A 3 -0.20 -8.93 7.61
C PRO A 3 -1.55 -8.92 6.88
N ASN A 4 -2.66 -8.80 7.62
CA ASN A 4 -4.04 -8.78 7.12
C ASN A 4 -4.70 -7.40 7.23
N LYS A 5 -3.95 -6.32 7.46
CA LYS A 5 -4.52 -4.98 7.40
C LYS A 5 -5.08 -4.72 6.00
N ALA A 6 -6.04 -3.81 5.92
CA ALA A 6 -6.64 -3.38 4.66
C ALA A 6 -5.55 -3.13 3.62
N SER A 7 -5.73 -3.70 2.44
CA SER A 7 -4.83 -3.47 1.31
C SER A 7 -4.79 -1.99 0.99
N GLU A 8 -3.61 -1.51 0.61
CA GLU A 8 -3.46 -0.21 0.00
C GLU A 8 -4.27 -0.13 -1.32
N PRO A 9 -4.31 1.02 -2.02
CA PRO A 9 -5.08 1.14 -3.27
C PRO A 9 -4.73 0.08 -4.33
N ASP A 10 -3.57 -0.56 -4.21
CA ASP A 10 -3.05 -1.62 -5.07
C ASP A 10 -3.76 -2.98 -4.90
N ARG A 11 -4.59 -3.13 -3.87
CA ARG A 11 -5.34 -4.37 -3.51
C ARG A 11 -4.44 -5.54 -3.09
N PHE A 12 -3.17 -5.29 -2.76
CA PHE A 12 -2.29 -6.31 -2.21
C PHE A 12 -2.20 -6.21 -0.68
N HIS A 13 -2.31 -7.35 -0.01
CA HIS A 13 -2.12 -7.41 1.44
C HIS A 13 -0.62 -7.37 1.78
N ALA A 14 -0.28 -6.77 2.91
CA ALA A 14 1.09 -6.72 3.41
C ALA A 14 1.74 -8.13 3.53
N ILE A 15 0.94 -9.16 3.81
CA ILE A 15 1.41 -10.56 3.86
C ILE A 15 2.04 -11.05 2.55
N LEU A 16 1.61 -10.54 1.39
CA LEU A 16 2.19 -10.91 0.10
C LEU A 16 3.67 -10.52 0.05
N PHE A 17 3.95 -9.26 0.39
CA PHE A 17 5.31 -8.73 0.39
C PHE A 17 6.17 -9.37 1.49
N GLN A 18 5.59 -9.64 2.66
CA GLN A 18 6.29 -10.27 3.77
C GLN A 18 6.66 -11.73 3.50
N LYS A 19 5.75 -12.53 2.92
CA LYS A 19 5.98 -13.97 2.68
C LYS A 19 6.73 -14.26 1.39
N HIS A 20 6.55 -13.42 0.36
CA HIS A 20 7.11 -13.67 -0.97
C HIS A 20 8.21 -12.68 -1.32
N TRP A 21 8.94 -12.16 -0.32
CA TRP A 21 10.02 -11.20 -0.52
C TRP A 21 11.10 -11.70 -1.49
N GLU A 22 11.41 -13.00 -1.46
CA GLU A 22 12.34 -13.64 -2.41
C GLU A 22 11.94 -13.41 -3.88
N VAL A 23 10.64 -13.31 -4.16
CA VAL A 23 10.10 -13.07 -5.50
C VAL A 23 9.95 -11.57 -5.76
N VAL A 24 9.28 -10.85 -4.86
CA VAL A 24 8.90 -9.44 -5.09
C VAL A 24 10.02 -8.45 -4.80
N GLY A 25 10.98 -8.80 -3.95
CA GLY A 25 12.02 -7.89 -3.46
C GLY A 25 12.85 -7.31 -4.59
N ARG A 26 13.21 -8.12 -5.59
CA ARG A 26 13.92 -7.64 -6.78
C ARG A 26 13.13 -6.58 -7.56
N LEU A 27 11.81 -6.72 -7.67
CA LEU A 27 10.95 -5.77 -8.37
C LEU A 27 10.82 -4.47 -7.56
N VAL A 28 10.61 -4.57 -6.25
CA VAL A 28 10.52 -3.43 -5.34
C VAL A 28 11.82 -2.63 -5.35
N SER A 29 12.98 -3.27 -5.22
CA SER A 29 14.28 -2.57 -5.26
C SER A 29 14.51 -1.84 -6.57
N LYS A 30 14.16 -2.45 -7.72
CA LYS A 30 14.24 -1.79 -9.03
C LYS A 30 13.32 -0.56 -9.11
N ALA A 31 12.10 -0.66 -8.59
CA ALA A 31 11.17 0.46 -8.54
C ALA A 31 11.72 1.60 -7.67
N CYS A 32 12.26 1.29 -6.47
CA CYS A 32 12.89 2.26 -5.59
C CYS A 32 14.07 2.97 -6.26
N LEU A 33 14.98 2.22 -6.89
CA LEU A 33 16.13 2.79 -7.60
C LEU A 33 15.70 3.68 -8.76
N ALA A 34 14.67 3.30 -9.51
CA ALA A 34 14.14 4.13 -10.59
C ALA A 34 13.57 5.46 -10.08
N VAL A 35 12.97 5.49 -8.89
CA VAL A 35 12.52 6.73 -8.23
C VAL A 35 13.70 7.55 -7.72
N LEU A 36 14.63 6.92 -6.99
CA LEU A 36 15.78 7.60 -6.39
C LEU A 36 16.71 8.24 -7.44
N ASN A 37 16.86 7.59 -8.60
CA ASN A 37 17.65 8.11 -9.72
C ASN A 37 16.86 9.12 -10.59
N GLY A 38 15.68 9.57 -10.16
CA GLY A 38 14.88 10.58 -10.87
C GLY A 38 14.15 10.08 -12.11
N GLY A 39 14.18 8.77 -12.39
CA GLY A 39 13.55 8.16 -13.58
C GLY A 39 12.06 7.88 -13.43
N LYS A 40 11.51 7.91 -12.22
CA LYS A 40 10.08 7.66 -11.93
C LYS A 40 9.56 8.51 -10.77
N SER A 41 8.27 8.81 -10.78
CA SER A 41 7.57 9.50 -9.68
C SER A 41 6.95 8.52 -8.70
N ILE A 42 6.91 8.88 -7.41
CA ILE A 42 6.23 8.14 -6.34
C ILE A 42 4.75 8.53 -6.17
N LYS A 43 4.26 9.51 -6.94
CA LYS A 43 2.92 10.09 -6.76
C LYS A 43 1.79 9.05 -6.76
N ALA A 44 1.90 8.01 -7.57
CA ALA A 44 0.91 6.93 -7.63
C ALA A 44 0.85 6.07 -6.35
N ILE A 45 1.99 5.88 -5.67
CA ILE A 45 2.08 5.13 -4.41
C ILE A 45 1.49 5.94 -3.26
N ASN A 46 1.62 7.26 -3.29
CA ASN A 46 1.08 8.15 -2.24
C ASN A 46 -0.45 8.33 -2.29
N ASN A 47 -1.15 7.73 -3.26
CA ASN A 47 -2.60 7.77 -3.29
C ASN A 47 -3.16 7.07 -2.04
N THR A 48 -4.11 7.69 -1.34
CA THR A 48 -4.71 7.13 -0.12
C THR A 48 -6.20 6.93 -0.31
N ASN A 49 -6.70 5.73 -0.03
CA ASN A 49 -8.13 5.45 0.01
C ASN A 49 -8.70 5.79 1.39
N VAL A 50 -9.57 6.79 1.45
CA VAL A 50 -10.29 7.15 2.68
C VAL A 50 -11.61 6.37 2.73
N VAL A 51 -11.78 5.55 3.76
CA VAL A 51 -13.02 4.81 4.00
C VAL A 51 -13.66 5.31 5.30
N LEU A 52 -14.92 5.72 5.21
CA LEU A 52 -15.69 6.13 6.38
C LEU A 52 -16.28 4.88 7.05
N ILE A 53 -15.90 4.64 8.30
CA ILE A 53 -16.47 3.55 9.12
C ILE A 53 -17.49 4.17 10.08
N PRO A 54 -18.80 3.95 9.87
CA PRO A 54 -19.81 4.49 10.77
C PRO A 54 -19.65 3.91 12.18
N LYS A 55 -19.60 4.79 13.19
CA LYS A 55 -19.49 4.40 14.60
C LYS A 55 -20.85 4.04 15.22
N LYS A 56 -21.93 4.62 14.69
CA LYS A 56 -23.33 4.34 15.06
C LYS A 56 -24.16 4.25 13.79
N LYS A 57 -25.21 3.43 13.79
CA LYS A 57 -26.14 3.29 12.66
C LYS A 57 -26.90 4.61 12.38
N HIS A 58 -27.21 5.35 13.45
CA HIS A 58 -27.86 6.65 13.41
C HIS A 58 -27.02 7.61 14.28
N PRO A 59 -26.26 8.52 13.68
CA PRO A 59 -25.55 9.56 14.43
C PRO A 59 -26.57 10.59 14.94
N GLU A 60 -26.55 10.87 16.23
CA GLU A 60 -27.28 11.99 16.85
C GLU A 60 -26.32 13.17 17.01
N VAL A 61 -26.85 14.38 16.85
CA VAL A 61 -26.10 15.65 16.98
C VAL A 61 -26.04 16.07 18.45
#